data_AF-A0A1I3F494-F1
#
_entry.id   AF-A0A1I3F494-F1
#
_cell.length_a   1.000
_cell.length_b   1.000
_cell.length_c   1.000
_cell.angle_alpha   90.00
_cell.angle_beta   90.00
_cell.angle_gamma   90.00
#
_symmetry.space_group_name_H-M   'P 1'
#
loop_
_entity.id
_entity.type
_entity.pdbx_description
1 polymer ?
#
loop_
_entity_poly.entity_id
_entity_poly.type
_entity_poly.pdbx_seq_one_letter_code
_entity_poly.pdbx_strand_id
1 'polypeptide(L)'
;MTQVADRKPSARVRAIVARVVWAVFVVCASALAVAALLIALDAEPTNPFVEFVLDVADGVDLGIFSLENPIKEFGGKNGETTTALFNYGIGAVAYLVVGRVLERVIRP
;
A
#
# COMPACT_ATOMS: atom_id res chain seq x y z
N MET A 1 44.89 -9.48 -28.21
CA MET A 1 43.53 -9.04 -28.59
C MET A 1 42.51 -9.94 -27.94
N THR A 2 41.96 -9.53 -26.79
CA THR A 2 40.66 -10.03 -26.31
C THR A 2 40.14 -9.01 -25.30
N GLN A 3 39.41 -8.02 -25.81
CA GLN A 3 38.66 -7.10 -24.98
C GLN A 3 37.55 -7.92 -24.32
N VAL A 4 37.67 -8.15 -23.01
CA VAL A 4 36.56 -8.68 -22.21
C VAL A 4 35.54 -7.55 -22.14
N ALA A 5 34.53 -7.62 -23.02
CA ALA A 5 33.45 -6.66 -23.06
C ALA A 5 32.75 -6.63 -21.69
N ASP A 6 32.83 -5.46 -21.06
CA ASP A 6 32.12 -5.04 -19.87
C ASP A 6 30.64 -5.40 -20.02
N ARG A 7 30.20 -6.51 -19.39
CA ARG A 7 28.78 -6.82 -19.30
C ARG A 7 28.17 -5.68 -18.48
N LYS A 8 27.10 -5.05 -18.95
CA LYS A 8 26.26 -4.14 -18.13
C LYS A 8 25.10 -4.94 -17.50
N PRO A 9 25.29 -5.67 -16.39
CA PRO A 9 24.21 -6.32 -15.66
C PRO A 9 23.31 -5.32 -14.91
N SER A 10 23.71 -4.05 -14.81
CA SER A 10 23.02 -3.03 -14.01
C SER A 10 21.61 -2.68 -14.50
N ALA A 11 21.38 -2.58 -15.82
CA ALA A 11 20.07 -2.18 -16.35
C ALA A 11 18.99 -3.25 -16.09
N ARG A 12 19.32 -4.53 -16.26
CA ARG A 12 18.39 -5.64 -16.00
C ARG A 12 18.09 -5.76 -14.50
N VAL A 13 19.10 -5.66 -13.64
CA VAL A 13 18.92 -5.69 -12.18
C VAL A 13 18.06 -4.50 -11.73
N ARG A 14 18.35 -3.28 -12.19
CA ARG A 14 17.54 -2.09 -11.89
C ARG A 14 16.08 -2.24 -12.34
N ALA A 15 15.84 -2.84 -13.50
CA ALA A 15 14.49 -3.11 -13.97
C ALA A 15 13.75 -4.12 -13.07
N ILE A 16 14.43 -5.16 -12.58
CA ILE A 16 13.85 -6.12 -11.63
C ILE A 16 13.54 -5.44 -10.31
N VAL A 17 14.51 -4.68 -9.76
CA VAL A 17 14.33 -3.94 -8.49
C VAL A 17 13.16 -2.97 -8.59
N ALA A 18 13.06 -2.20 -9.67
CA ALA A 18 11.94 -1.27 -9.87
C ALA A 18 10.59 -1.99 -9.85
N ARG A 19 10.48 -3.15 -10.50
CA ARG A 19 9.24 -3.96 -10.50
C ARG A 19 8.90 -4.52 -9.13
N VAL A 20 9.90 -5.00 -8.39
CA VAL A 20 9.71 -5.53 -7.03
C VAL A 20 9.26 -4.41 -6.10
N VAL A 21 9.92 -3.26 -6.14
CA VAL A 21 9.52 -2.07 -5.36
C VAL A 21 8.08 -1.69 -5.69
N TRP A 22 7.75 -1.55 -6.98
CA TRP A 22 6.38 -1.26 -7.40
C TRP A 22 5.37 -2.28 -6.87
N ALA A 23 5.67 -3.58 -7.00
CA ALA A 23 4.79 -4.65 -6.53
C ALA A 23 4.54 -4.58 -5.02
N VAL A 24 5.57 -4.31 -4.21
CA VAL A 24 5.43 -4.15 -2.75
C VAL A 24 4.48 -2.99 -2.43
N PHE A 25 4.66 -1.83 -3.06
CA PHE A 25 3.78 -0.69 -2.84
C PHE A 25 2.33 -0.97 -3.27
N VAL A 26 2.11 -1.69 -4.36
CA VAL A 26 0.77 -2.13 -4.79
C VAL A 26 0.14 -3.08 -3.78
N VAL A 27 0.91 -4.02 -3.22
CA VAL A 27 0.39 -4.95 -2.20
C VAL A 27 -0.02 -4.20 -0.93
N CYS A 28 0.81 -3.28 -0.43
CA CYS A 28 0.45 -2.44 0.72
C CYS A 28 -0.79 -1.57 0.44
N ALA A 29 -0.86 -0.93 -0.73
CA ALA A 29 -2.03 -0.15 -1.13
C ALA A 29 -3.30 -1.01 -1.19
N SER A 30 -3.16 -2.25 -1.68
CA SER A 30 -4.26 -3.20 -1.80
C SER A 30 -4.74 -3.65 -0.42
N ALA A 31 -3.84 -3.90 0.54
CA ALA A 31 -4.23 -4.22 1.91
C ALA A 31 -5.10 -3.12 2.53
N LEU A 32 -4.65 -1.86 2.46
CA LEU A 32 -5.41 -0.71 2.95
C LEU A 32 -6.77 -0.56 2.25
N ALA A 33 -6.80 -0.70 0.92
CA ALA A 33 -8.03 -0.58 0.15
C ALA A 33 -9.05 -1.71 0.47
N VAL A 34 -8.57 -2.94 0.66
CA VAL A 34 -9.44 -4.07 1.02
C VAL A 34 -9.92 -3.91 2.46
N ALA A 35 -9.08 -3.51 3.41
CA ALA A 35 -9.49 -3.22 4.78
C ALA A 35 -10.59 -2.12 4.82
N ALA A 36 -10.40 -1.03 4.06
CA ALA A 36 -11.40 0.02 3.92
C ALA A 36 -12.73 -0.51 3.38
N LEU A 37 -12.69 -1.42 2.39
CA LEU A 37 -13.87 -2.05 1.83
C LEU A 37 -14.56 -2.99 2.84
N LEU A 38 -13.79 -3.79 3.59
CA LEU A 38 -14.33 -4.70 4.60
C LEU A 38 -15.04 -3.94 5.72
N ILE A 39 -14.44 -2.85 6.20
CA ILE A 39 -15.06 -1.96 7.19
C ILE A 39 -16.32 -1.30 6.61
N ALA A 40 -16.29 -0.90 5.33
CA ALA A 40 -17.44 -0.30 4.68
C ALA A 40 -18.61 -1.24 4.42
N LEU A 41 -18.31 -2.53 4.26
CA LEU A 41 -19.32 -3.57 4.09
C LEU A 41 -19.79 -4.18 5.42
N ASP A 42 -19.30 -3.68 6.56
CA ASP A 42 -19.59 -4.21 7.89
C ASP A 42 -19.30 -5.72 7.97
N ALA A 43 -18.12 -6.11 7.47
CA ALA A 43 -17.72 -7.51 7.40
C ALA A 43 -17.51 -8.10 8.80
N GLU A 44 -17.90 -9.38 8.98
CA GLU A 44 -17.82 -10.10 10.25
C GLU A 44 -16.39 -10.13 10.81
N PRO A 45 -16.11 -9.46 11.95
CA PRO A 45 -14.75 -9.33 12.49
C PRO A 45 -14.15 -10.66 12.97
N THR A 46 -14.99 -11.63 13.35
CA THR A 46 -14.52 -12.95 13.79
C THR A 46 -14.10 -13.86 12.63
N ASN A 47 -14.26 -13.41 11.38
CA ASN A 47 -13.77 -14.14 10.23
C ASN A 47 -12.24 -14.02 10.14
N PRO A 48 -11.50 -15.14 10.13
CA PRO A 48 -10.03 -15.11 10.11
C PRO A 48 -9.43 -14.35 8.92
N PHE A 49 -10.14 -14.29 7.78
CA PHE A 49 -9.69 -13.51 6.63
C PHE A 49 -9.86 -12.01 6.85
N VAL A 50 -10.97 -11.59 7.48
CA VAL A 50 -11.21 -10.18 7.80
C VAL A 50 -10.18 -9.70 8.81
N GLU A 51 -10.01 -10.43 9.91
CA GLU A 51 -8.99 -10.18 10.93
C GLU A 51 -7.60 -10.06 10.31
N PHE A 52 -7.18 -11.05 9.50
CA PHE A 52 -5.89 -11.01 8.82
C PHE A 52 -5.70 -9.76 7.94
N VAL A 53 -6.71 -9.35 7.19
CA VAL A 53 -6.59 -8.16 6.32
C VAL A 53 -6.50 -6.89 7.15
N LEU A 54 -7.26 -6.78 8.24
CA LEU A 54 -7.20 -5.63 9.15
C LEU A 54 -5.84 -5.54 9.84
N ASP A 55 -5.30 -6.66 10.34
CA ASP A 55 -3.95 -6.71 10.94
C ASP A 55 -2.86 -6.28 9.95
N VAL A 56 -2.96 -6.73 8.69
CA VAL A 56 -2.01 -6.32 7.65
C VAL A 56 -2.16 -4.83 7.32
N ALA A 57 -3.40 -4.31 7.28
CA ALA A 57 -3.64 -2.90 7.03
C ALA A 57 -3.07 -2.02 8.14
N ASP A 58 -3.30 -2.37 9.40
CA ASP A 58 -2.75 -1.68 10.57
C ASP A 58 -1.21 -1.73 10.55
N GLY A 59 -0.61 -2.85 10.11
CA GLY A 59 0.84 -2.95 9.94
C GLY A 59 1.44 -2.06 8.84
N VAL A 60 0.63 -1.59 7.88
CA VAL A 60 1.07 -0.78 6.73
C VAL A 60 0.40 0.59 6.66
N ASP A 61 -0.36 1.01 7.66
CA ASP A 61 -0.95 2.35 7.73
C ASP A 61 0.09 3.47 8.00
N LEU A 62 1.33 3.07 8.31
CA LEU A 62 2.49 3.92 8.62
C LEU A 62 2.29 4.82 9.84
N GLY A 63 1.27 4.56 10.68
CA GLY A 63 0.81 5.40 11.79
C GLY A 63 0.16 6.72 11.36
N ILE A 64 0.39 7.17 10.12
CA ILE A 64 -0.14 8.41 9.55
C ILE A 64 -1.59 8.21 9.08
N PHE A 65 -1.92 7.02 8.58
CA PHE A 65 -3.25 6.69 8.06
C PHE A 65 -4.08 5.86 9.04
N SER A 66 -3.62 5.73 10.29
CA SER A 66 -4.25 4.91 11.31
C SER A 66 -5.64 5.40 11.68
N LEU A 67 -6.52 4.47 12.03
CA LEU A 67 -7.84 4.78 12.57
C LEU A 67 -7.80 5.18 14.04
N GLU A 68 -6.69 4.92 14.75
CA GLU A 68 -6.50 5.37 16.13
C GLU A 68 -6.22 6.88 16.22
N ASN A 69 -5.61 7.45 15.17
CA ASN A 69 -5.33 8.88 15.07
C ASN A 69 -5.51 9.33 13.60
N PRO A 70 -6.77 9.38 13.11
CA PRO A 70 -7.05 9.61 11.70
C PRO A 70 -6.71 11.04 11.28
N ILE A 71 -6.21 11.19 10.05
CA ILE A 71 -6.07 12.49 9.38
C ILE A 71 -7.40 13.24 9.38
N LYS A 72 -8.49 12.50 9.16
CA LYS A 72 -9.84 13.03 9.24
C LYS A 72 -10.76 12.07 9.94
N GLU A 73 -11.29 12.51 11.07
CA GLU A 73 -12.39 11.87 11.77
C GLU A 73 -13.73 12.45 11.28
N PHE A 74 -14.68 11.56 10.97
CA PHE A 74 -16.05 11.90 10.59
C PHE A 74 -17.01 11.49 11.70
N GLY A 75 -17.93 12.38 12.06
CA GLY A 75 -19.01 12.07 12.99
C GLY A 75 -20.30 11.60 12.30
N GLY A 76 -21.32 11.30 13.10
CA GLY A 76 -22.65 10.90 12.63
C GLY A 76 -22.82 9.38 12.49
N LYS A 77 -23.95 8.97 11.91
CA LYS A 77 -24.39 7.55 11.91
C LYS A 77 -23.40 6.57 11.28
N ASN A 78 -22.62 7.02 10.29
CA ASN A 78 -21.62 6.20 9.57
C ASN A 78 -20.19 6.78 9.76
N GLY A 79 -19.95 7.44 10.89
CA GLY A 79 -18.70 8.15 11.14
C GLY A 79 -17.46 7.26 11.03
N GLU A 80 -17.49 6.09 11.67
CA GLU A 80 -16.39 5.11 11.66
C GLU A 80 -16.12 4.59 10.25
N THR A 81 -17.14 4.11 9.54
CA THR A 81 -17.02 3.66 8.15
C THR A 81 -16.44 4.74 7.23
N THR A 82 -16.93 5.97 7.35
CA THR A 82 -16.47 7.07 6.49
C THR A 82 -15.03 7.46 6.83
N THR A 83 -14.68 7.41 8.12
CA THR A 83 -13.30 7.61 8.61
C THR A 83 -12.37 6.54 8.04
N ALA A 84 -12.75 5.27 8.11
CA ALA A 84 -11.97 4.17 7.54
C ALA A 84 -11.78 4.32 6.02
N LEU A 85 -12.88 4.54 5.29
CA LEU A 85 -12.84 4.76 3.84
C LEU A 85 -11.92 5.91 3.44
N PHE A 86 -11.97 7.01 4.18
CA PHE A 86 -11.13 8.17 3.89
C PHE A 86 -9.66 7.90 4.20
N ASN A 87 -9.33 7.48 5.42
CA ASN A 87 -7.93 7.39 5.88
C ASN A 87 -7.17 6.25 5.19
N TYR A 88 -7.74 5.04 5.14
CA TYR A 88 -7.12 3.94 4.42
C TYR A 88 -7.18 4.15 2.90
N GLY A 89 -8.22 4.81 2.39
CA GLY A 89 -8.31 5.18 0.98
C GLY A 89 -7.18 6.13 0.53
N ILE A 90 -6.92 7.21 1.27
CA ILE A 90 -5.81 8.12 0.96
C ILE A 90 -4.45 7.47 1.22
N GLY A 91 -4.34 6.58 2.22
CA GLY A 91 -3.14 5.77 2.46
C GLY A 91 -2.80 4.88 1.27
N ALA A 92 -3.80 4.18 0.73
CA ALA A 92 -3.64 3.38 -0.48
C ALA A 92 -3.17 4.22 -1.67
N VAL A 93 -3.77 5.40 -1.88
CA VAL A 93 -3.33 6.35 -2.92
C VAL A 93 -1.89 6.80 -2.68
N ALA A 94 -1.49 7.10 -1.45
CA ALA A 94 -0.14 7.51 -1.12
C ALA A 94 0.89 6.43 -1.48
N TYR A 95 0.62 5.16 -1.14
CA TYR A 95 1.45 4.03 -1.57
C TYR A 95 1.56 3.96 -3.10
N LEU A 96 0.45 4.06 -3.84
CA LEU A 96 0.49 4.00 -5.29
C LEU A 96 1.29 5.16 -5.90
N VAL A 97 1.13 6.38 -5.38
CA VAL A 97 1.86 7.55 -5.89
C VAL A 97 3.35 7.41 -5.61
N VAL A 98 3.73 7.14 -4.35
CA VAL A 98 5.14 7.02 -3.95
C VAL A 98 5.82 5.86 -4.67
N GLY A 99 5.17 4.68 -4.69
CA GLY A 99 5.69 3.51 -5.39
C GLY A 99 5.90 3.78 -6.88
N ARG A 100 5.00 4.52 -7.53
CA ARG A 100 5.10 4.84 -8.95
C ARG A 100 6.23 5.83 -9.24
N VAL A 101 6.44 6.80 -8.37
CA VAL A 101 7.56 7.74 -8.47
C VAL A 101 8.88 7.00 -8.28
N LEU A 102 8.99 6.19 -7.23
CA LEU A 102 10.19 5.38 -6.96
C LEU A 102 10.51 4.42 -8.11
N GLU A 103 9.52 3.70 -8.63
CA GLU A 103 9.69 2.84 -9.80
C GLU A 103 10.27 3.62 -10.98
N ARG A 104 9.74 4.82 -11.26
CA ARG A 104 10.18 5.65 -12.38
C ARG A 104 11.60 6.20 -12.20
N VAL A 105 12.01 6.48 -10.96
CA VAL A 105 13.38 6.90 -10.63
C VAL A 105 14.37 5.73 -10.71
N ILE A 106 13.96 4.53 -10.29
CA ILE A 106 14.83 3.34 -10.31
C ILE A 106 15.02 2.80 -11.72
N ARG A 107 13.96 2.81 -12.54
CA ARG A 107 14.02 2.36 -13.93
C ARG A 107 15.15 3.11 -14.69
N PRO A 108 15.95 2.38 -15.47
CA PRO A 108 17.06 2.96 -16.23
C PRO A 108 16.59 3.97 -17.27
#